data_AF-A0A957P6K0-F1
#
_entry.id   AF-A0A957P6K0-F1
#
_cell.length_a   1.000
_cell.length_b   1.000
_cell.length_c   1.000
_cell.angle_alpha   90.00
_cell.angle_beta   90.00
_cell.angle_gamma   90.00
#
_symmetry.space_group_name_H-M   'P 1'
#
loop_
_entity.id
_entity.type
_entity.pdbx_description
1 polymer ?
#
loop_
_entity_poly.entity_id
_entity_poly.type
_entity_poly.pdbx_seq_one_letter_code
_entity_poly.pdbx_strand_id
1 'polypeptide(L)' 'HYGRHLGNYISGHLATAADQFLFVEWDEATTPGIAAPGYAIVDGHVTVPDSPGFGLALDEERFANAVVNGGFRVS' A
#
# COMPACT_ATOMS: atom_id res chain seq x y z
N HIS A 1 6.10 -9.80 -7.28
CA HIS A 1 6.12 -8.75 -6.24
C HIS A 1 7.32 -8.86 -5.32
N TYR A 2 8.45 -8.33 -5.78
CA TYR A 2 9.52 -7.86 -4.92
C TYR A 2 8.99 -6.63 -4.13
N GLY A 3 9.34 -6.48 -2.85
CA GLY A 3 8.69 -5.48 -1.96
C GLY A 3 7.32 -5.86 -1.37
N ARG A 4 6.79 -7.06 -1.69
CA ARG A 4 5.45 -7.56 -1.27
C ARG A 4 4.31 -6.63 -1.76
N HIS A 5 3.07 -6.96 -1.40
CA HIS A 5 1.87 -6.25 -1.86
C HIS A 5 1.73 -4.80 -1.39
N LEU A 6 2.48 -4.37 -0.37
CA LEU A 6 2.40 -3.04 0.20
C LEU A 6 3.58 -2.13 -0.20
N GLY A 7 4.65 -2.68 -0.78
CA GLY A 7 5.88 -1.97 -1.09
C GLY A 7 5.68 -0.80 -2.06
N ASN A 8 4.77 -0.95 -3.01
CA ASN A 8 4.39 0.09 -3.98
C ASN A 8 3.91 1.38 -3.29
N TYR A 9 3.18 1.25 -2.18
CA TYR A 9 2.56 2.39 -1.49
C TYR A 9 3.49 3.01 -0.46
N ILE A 10 4.18 2.19 0.33
CA ILE A 10 5.04 2.65 1.42
C ILE A 10 6.25 3.42 0.88
N SER A 11 6.87 2.93 -0.19
CA SER A 11 8.08 3.54 -0.77
C SER A 11 7.81 4.93 -1.33
N GLY A 12 6.60 5.18 -1.85
CA GLY A 12 6.18 6.51 -2.32
C GLY A 12 6.16 7.56 -1.19
N HIS A 13 5.70 7.18 0.01
CA HIS A 13 5.77 8.08 1.17
C HIS A 13 7.22 8.31 1.63
N LEU A 14 8.08 7.29 1.58
CA LEU A 14 9.49 7.45 1.93
C LEU A 14 10.20 8.46 1.02
N ALA A 15 9.85 8.51 -0.27
CA ALA A 15 10.39 9.46 -1.23
C ALA A 15 10.20 10.93 -0.81
N THR A 16 9.17 11.23 -0.02
CA THR A 16 8.90 12.60 0.47
C THR A 16 9.88 13.07 1.55
N ALA A 17 10.63 12.14 2.16
CA ALA A 17 11.53 12.42 3.28
C ALA A 17 13.00 12.06 2.99
N ALA A 18 13.30 11.50 1.82
CA ALA A 18 14.64 11.03 1.46
C ALA A 18 15.17 11.80 0.25
N ASP A 19 16.17 12.66 0.49
CA ASP A 19 16.73 13.59 -0.51
C ASP A 19 17.29 12.91 -1.77
N GLN A 20 17.73 11.66 -1.65
CA GLN A 20 18.34 10.90 -2.74
C GLN A 20 17.51 9.66 -3.12
N PHE A 21 16.20 9.70 -2.87
CA PHE A 21 15.29 8.66 -3.33
C PHE A 21 15.19 8.69 -4.86
N LEU A 22 15.49 7.55 -5.50
CA LEU A 22 15.54 7.48 -6.96
C LEU A 22 14.18 7.10 -7.54
N PHE A 23 13.70 5.89 -7.25
CA PHE A 23 12.50 5.33 -7.85
C PHE A 23 11.77 4.41 -6.88
N VAL A 24 10.44 4.44 -6.96
CA VAL A 24 9.61 3.36 -6.42
C VAL A 24 9.72 2.19 -7.39
N GLU A 25 10.08 1.01 -6.89
CA GLU A 25 9.90 -0.22 -7.66
C GLU A 25 8.41 -0.53 -7.67
N TRP A 26 7.77 -0.29 -8.82
CA TRP A 26 6.34 -0.52 -8.98
C TRP A 26 6.07 -1.81 -9.76
N ASP A 27 5.56 -2.81 -9.05
CA ASP A 27 5.05 -4.06 -9.63
C ASP A 27 3.56 -4.13 -9.30
N GLU A 28 2.70 -3.75 -10.25
CA GLU A 28 1.26 -3.58 -10.02
C GLU A 28 0.63 -4.86 -9.48
N ALA A 29 0.02 -4.77 -8.30
CA ALA A 29 -0.58 -5.91 -7.61
C ALA A 29 -1.94 -5.52 -7.02
N THR A 30 -2.97 -6.29 -7.35
CA THR A 30 -4.25 -6.21 -6.65
C THR A 30 -4.22 -7.13 -5.43
N THR A 31 -4.56 -6.60 -4.25
CA THR A 31 -4.68 -7.40 -3.03
C THR A 31 -6.12 -7.40 -2.56
N PRO A 32 -6.80 -8.55 -2.56
CA PRO A 32 -8.18 -8.62 -2.11
C PRO A 32 -8.37 -8.08 -0.69
N GLY A 33 -9.27 -7.11 -0.52
CA GLY A 33 -9.53 -6.42 0.74
C GLY A 33 -8.64 -5.20 1.02
N ILE A 34 -7.78 -4.81 0.08
CA ILE A 34 -7.01 -3.56 0.14
C ILE A 34 -7.28 -2.77 -1.14
N ALA A 35 -7.76 -1.54 -0.98
CA ALA A 35 -7.94 -0.60 -2.08
C ALA A 35 -7.01 0.61 -1.91
N ALA A 36 -6.53 1.14 -3.03
CA ALA A 36 -5.60 2.27 -3.09
C ALA A 36 -6.15 3.40 -4.00
N PRO A 37 -7.35 3.95 -3.73
CA PRO A 37 -8.08 4.78 -4.70
C PRO A 37 -7.39 6.10 -5.03
N GLY A 38 -6.51 6.58 -4.15
CA GLY A 38 -5.75 7.82 -4.36
C GLY A 38 -4.40 7.62 -5.06
N TYR A 39 -4.02 6.38 -5.37
CA TYR A 39 -2.79 6.08 -6.09
C TYR A 39 -3.05 5.94 -7.59
N ALA A 40 -2.17 6.52 -8.39
CA ALA A 40 -2.18 6.39 -9.84
C ALA A 40 -0.74 6.50 -10.38
N ILE A 41 -0.48 5.85 -11.51
CA ILE A 41 0.72 6.15 -12.31
C ILE A 41 0.31 7.10 -13.42
N VAL A 42 0.93 8.28 -13.45
CA VAL A 42 0.72 9.31 -14.48
C VAL A 42 2.08 9.73 -14.99
N ASP A 43 2.31 9.61 -16.30
CA ASP A 43 3.57 9.99 -16.97
C ASP A 43 4.83 9.42 -16.29
N GLY A 44 4.77 8.15 -15.87
CA GLY A 44 5.87 7.45 -15.20
C GLY A 44 6.08 7.84 -13.72
N HIS A 45 5.21 8.66 -13.15
CA HIS A 45 5.26 9.08 -11.75
C HIS A 45 4.11 8.48 -10.94
N VAL A 46 4.39 8.11 -9.71
CA VAL A 46 3.37 7.65 -8.75
C VAL A 46 2.76 8.85 -8.06
N THR A 47 1.44 8.99 -8.13
CA THR A 47 0.69 9.91 -7.26
C THR A 47 0.55 9.27 -5.89
N VAL A 48 1.04 9.95 -4.86
CA VAL A 48 0.87 9.58 -3.46
C VAL A 48 -0.25 10.45 -2.87
N PRO A 49 -1.31 9.86 -2.30
CA PRO A 49 -2.44 10.62 -1.78
C PRO A 49 -2.11 11.35 -0.47
N ASP A 50 -2.83 12.44 -0.21
CA ASP A 50 -2.75 13.22 1.04
C ASP A 50 -3.69 12.71 2.15
N SER A 51 -4.48 11.66 1.87
CA SER A 51 -5.35 11.00 2.83
C SER A 51 -4.56 10.37 3.99
N PRO A 52 -5.14 10.25 5.20
CA PRO A 52 -4.44 9.76 6.39
C PRO A 52 -3.73 8.40 6.22
N GLY A 53 -2.61 8.24 6.94
CA GLY A 53 -1.82 7.01 6.92
C GLY A 53 -1.10 6.81 5.59
N PHE A 54 -1.24 5.62 5.00
CA PHE A 54 -0.72 5.30 3.67
C PHE A 54 -1.79 5.42 2.56
N GLY A 55 -2.92 6.09 2.83
CA GLY A 55 -4.01 6.24 1.84
C GLY A 55 -4.61 4.93 1.30
N LEU A 56 -4.48 3.84 2.08
CA LEU A 56 -5.06 2.54 1.77
C LEU A 56 -6.38 2.37 2.54
N ALA A 57 -7.39 1.85 1.85
CA ALA A 57 -8.65 1.45 2.45
C ALA A 57 -8.64 -0.06 2.68
N LEU A 58 -8.93 -0.47 3.92
CA LEU A 58 -9.04 -1.87 4.33
C LEU A 58 -10.50 -2.29 4.33
N ASP A 59 -10.78 -3.44 3.72
CA ASP A 59 -12.03 -4.17 3.94
C ASP A 59 -11.97 -4.85 5.31
N GLU A 60 -12.59 -4.23 6.29
CA GLU A 60 -12.59 -4.68 7.69
C GLU A 60 -13.23 -6.05 7.87
N GLU A 61 -14.29 -6.36 7.11
CA GLU A 61 -14.95 -7.67 7.19
C GLU A 61 -14.02 -8.77 6.66
N ARG A 62 -13.41 -8.53 5.50
CA ARG A 62 -12.45 -9.47 4.91
C ARG A 62 -11.22 -9.64 5.79
N PHE A 63 -10.72 -8.55 6.36
CA PHE A 63 -9.60 -8.58 7.29
C PHE A 63 -9.94 -9.37 8.56
N ALA A 64 -11.08 -9.09 9.18
CA ALA A 64 -11.54 -9.83 10.35
C ALA A 64 -11.69 -11.33 10.06
N ASN A 65 -12.23 -11.69 8.90
CA ASN A 65 -12.32 -13.07 8.44
C ASN A 65 -10.94 -13.71 8.24
N ALA A 66 -9.96 -12.99 7.66
CA ALA A 66 -8.59 -13.48 7.50
C ALA A 66 -7.91 -13.71 8.85
N VAL A 67 -8.16 -12.85 9.84
CA VAL A 67 -7.65 -13.03 11.21
C VAL A 67 -8.21 -14.29 11.85
N VAL A 68 -9.50 -14.59 11.65
CA VAL A 68 -10.13 -15.83 12.16
C VAL A 68 -9.62 -17.07 11.40
N ASN A 69 -9.43 -16.96 10.08
CA ASN A 69 -9.08 -18.07 9.19
C ASN A 69 -7.57 -18.18 8.92
N GLY A 70 -6.76 -18.21 9.99
CA GLY A 70 -5.31 -18.43 9.89
C GLY A 70 -4.44 -17.29 10.41
N GLY A 71 -5.05 -16.21 10.91
CA GLY A 71 -4.37 -15.22 11.73
C GLY A 71 -4.50 -15.51 13.23
N PHE A 72 -4.21 -14.50 14.04
CA PHE A 72 -4.37 -14.55 15.48
C PHE A 72 -4.58 -13.14 16.06
N ARG A 73 -5.09 -13.07 17.29
CA ARG A 73 -5.09 -11.88 18.13
C ARG A 73 -4.42 -12.23 19.45
N VAL A 74 -3.54 -11.35 19.95
CA VAL A 74 -2.95 -11.47 21.29
C VAL A 74 -3.55 -10.35 22.13
N SER A 75 -4.08 -10.69 23.30
CA SER A 75 -4.65 -9.77 24.29
C SER A 75 -3.72 -9.61 25.48
#